data_AF-A0A2M6ITS9-F1
#
_entry.id   AF-A0A2M6ITS9-F1
#
_cell.length_a   1.000
_cell.length_b   1.000
_cell.length_c   1.000
_cell.angle_alpha   90.00
_cell.angle_beta   90.00
_cell.angle_gamma   90.00
#
_symmetry.space_group_name_H-M   'P 1'
#
loop_
_entity.id
_entity.type
_entity.pdbx_description
1 polymer ?
#
loop_
_entity_poly.entity_id
_entity_poly.type
_entity_poly.pdbx_seq_one_letter_code
_entity_poly.pdbx_strand_id
1 'polypeptide(L)' 'KRGRAAAGKSVVLGLLERDGRVYTRIVHTLTAEHLMNIIKKKTRKGSVYHTDTFKSYNSLHQFGKHLKVNHS' A
#
# COMPACT_ATOMS: atom_id res chain seq x y z
N LYS A 1 -14.77 -14.29 8.31
CA LYS A 1 -14.44 -13.14 7.42
C LYS A 1 -13.21 -13.53 6.59
N ARG A 2 -13.33 -13.88 5.29
CA ARG A 2 -12.15 -14.22 4.47
C ARG A 2 -11.35 -12.94 4.20
N GLY A 3 -10.08 -12.93 4.62
CA GLY A 3 -9.20 -11.75 4.54
C GLY A 3 -8.42 -11.65 3.22
N ARG A 4 -7.31 -10.90 3.29
CA ARG A 4 -6.29 -10.80 2.24
C ARG A 4 -5.70 -12.20 1.97
N ALA A 5 -5.37 -12.48 0.70
CA ALA A 5 -4.86 -13.79 0.25
C ALA A 5 -5.83 -14.97 0.47
N ALA A 6 -7.12 -14.76 0.22
CA ALA A 6 -8.05 -15.90 0.12
C ALA A 6 -7.60 -16.86 -1.00
N ALA A 7 -7.77 -18.17 -0.78
CA ALA A 7 -7.37 -19.19 -1.75
C ALA A 7 -7.89 -18.87 -3.17
N GLY A 8 -6.99 -18.91 -4.15
CA GLY A 8 -7.29 -18.58 -5.55
C GLY A 8 -7.25 -17.09 -5.90
N LYS A 9 -6.97 -16.18 -4.96
CA LYS A 9 -6.86 -14.74 -5.23
C LYS A 9 -5.40 -14.28 -5.29
N SER A 10 -5.01 -13.70 -6.42
CA SER A 10 -3.77 -12.93 -6.51
C SER A 10 -3.90 -11.64 -5.71
N VAL A 11 -2.88 -11.32 -4.91
CA VAL A 11 -2.87 -10.05 -4.21
C VAL A 11 -2.28 -8.97 -5.12
N VAL A 12 -2.97 -7.85 -5.22
CA VAL A 12 -2.58 -6.71 -6.06
C VAL A 12 -2.38 -5.49 -5.17
N LEU A 13 -1.26 -4.80 -5.38
CA LEU A 13 -1.02 -3.47 -4.85
C LEU A 13 -1.43 -2.45 -5.91
N GLY A 14 -2.34 -1.53 -5.55
CA GLY A 14 -2.70 -0.37 -6.35
C GLY A 14 -2.21 0.91 -5.71
N LEU A 15 -1.64 1.81 -6.50
CA LEU A 15 -1.20 3.14 -6.10
C LEU A 15 -1.81 4.17 -7.04
N LEU A 16 -2.58 5.10 -6.48
CA LEU A 16 -3.03 6.29 -7.20
C LEU A 16 -1.88 7.30 -7.23
N GLU A 17 -1.32 7.52 -8.40
CA GLU A 17 -0.29 8.50 -8.68
C GLU A 17 -0.91 9.88 -8.96
N ARG A 18 -0.05 10.87 -9.19
CA ARG A 18 -0.48 12.22 -9.60
C ARG A 18 -1.18 12.15 -10.95
N ASP A 19 -2.00 13.16 -11.23
CA ASP A 19 -2.73 13.31 -12.50
C ASP A 19 -3.70 12.16 -12.81
N GLY A 20 -4.21 11.50 -11.76
CA GLY A 20 -5.21 10.43 -11.88
C GLY A 20 -4.69 9.12 -12.45
N ARG A 21 -3.36 8.95 -12.57
CA ARG A 21 -2.76 7.70 -13.05
C ARG A 21 -2.78 6.63 -11.96
N VAL A 22 -3.02 5.38 -12.33
CA VAL A 22 -3.02 4.26 -11.38
C VAL A 22 -1.92 3.28 -11.74
N TYR A 23 -1.02 3.03 -10.80
CA TYR A 23 -0.04 1.96 -10.87
C TYR A 23 -0.58 0.71 -10.17
N THR A 24 -0.55 -0.43 -10.84
CA THR A 24 -0.93 -1.71 -10.24
C THR A 24 0.17 -2.75 -10.41
N ARG A 25 0.34 -3.62 -9.40
CA ARG A 25 1.30 -4.72 -9.45
C ARG A 25 0.81 -5.92 -8.67
N ILE A 26 0.93 -7.11 -9.26
CA ILE A 26 0.76 -8.38 -8.55
C ILE A 26 1.91 -8.54 -7.55
N VAL A 27 1.56 -8.73 -6.28
CA VAL A 27 2.51 -8.95 -5.18
C VAL A 27 2.35 -10.36 -4.65
N HIS A 28 3.41 -11.15 -4.78
CA HIS A 28 3.45 -12.52 -4.28
C HIS A 28 3.70 -12.60 -2.77
N THR A 29 4.27 -11.53 -2.19
CA THR A 29 4.63 -11.45 -0.78
C THR A 29 4.07 -10.17 -0.16
N LEU A 30 3.37 -10.31 0.98
CA LEU A 30 2.74 -9.21 1.72
C LEU A 30 3.55 -8.72 2.93
N THR A 31 4.87 -8.81 2.86
CA THR A 31 5.74 -8.28 3.91
C THR A 31 5.75 -6.75 3.88
N ALA A 32 5.90 -6.14 5.06
CA ALA A 32 6.03 -4.70 5.17
C ALA A 32 7.19 -4.17 4.32
N GLU A 33 8.34 -4.85 4.38
CA GLU A 33 9.52 -4.49 3.59
C GLU A 33 9.24 -4.46 2.08
N HIS A 34 8.61 -5.50 1.54
CA HIS A 34 8.33 -5.60 0.11
C HIS A 34 7.40 -4.47 -0.36
N LEU A 35 6.31 -4.24 0.36
CA LEU A 35 5.35 -3.18 0.06
C LEU A 35 6.01 -1.80 0.16
N MET A 36 6.76 -1.56 1.24
CA MET A 36 7.45 -0.29 1.44
C MET A 36 8.50 -0.02 0.36
N ASN A 37 9.23 -1.04 -0.11
CA ASN A 37 10.19 -0.90 -1.20
C ASN A 37 9.51 -0.47 -2.51
N ILE A 38 8.32 -1.00 -2.81
CA ILE A 38 7.55 -0.57 -3.99
C ILE A 38 7.06 0.87 -3.81
N ILE A 39 6.44 1.18 -2.66
CA ILE A 39 5.88 2.50 -2.38
C ILE A 39 6.97 3.59 -2.44
N LYS A 40 8.14 3.34 -1.83
CA LYS A 40 9.27 4.29 -1.86
C LYS A 40 9.80 4.55 -3.28
N LYS A 41 9.79 3.53 -4.15
CA LYS A 41 10.22 3.69 -5.55
C LYS A 41 9.20 4.46 -6.40
N LYS A 42 7.92 4.42 -6.02
CA LYS A 42 6.81 5.03 -6.76
C LYS A 42 6.31 6.36 -6.20
N THR A 43 6.75 6.73 -5.01
CA THR A 43 6.30 7.97 -4.34
C THR A 43 7.49 8.83 -3.95
N ARG A 44 7.23 10.14 -3.81
CA ARG A 44 8.24 11.09 -3.33
C ARG A 44 8.19 11.17 -1.82
N LYS A 45 9.35 11.26 -1.14
CA LYS A 45 9.39 11.58 0.30
C LYS A 45 8.62 12.88 0.57
N GLY A 46 7.79 12.89 1.60
CA GLY A 46 6.87 13.97 1.94
C GLY A 46 5.48 13.86 1.29
N SER A 47 5.20 12.79 0.53
CA SER A 47 3.85 12.57 -0.02
C SER A 47 2.80 12.34 1.08
N VAL A 48 1.54 12.55 0.74
CA VAL A 48 0.40 12.14 1.56
C VAL A 48 -0.01 10.73 1.15
N TYR A 49 0.00 9.81 2.11
CA TYR A 49 -0.35 8.41 1.91
C TYR A 49 -1.73 8.15 2.50
N HIS A 50 -2.66 7.69 1.67
CA HIS A 50 -3.96 7.18 2.10
C HIS A 50 -3.94 5.66 1.99
N THR A 51 -4.04 4.96 3.10
CA THR A 51 -4.07 3.49 3.12
C THR A 51 -5.18 2.99 4.03
N ASP A 52 -5.51 1.71 3.93
CA ASP A 52 -6.28 1.04 4.97
C ASP A 52 -5.46 0.89 6.27
N THR A 53 -6.04 0.21 7.27
CA THR A 53 -5.41 -0.06 8.58
C THR A 53 -4.45 -1.26 8.57
N PHE A 54 -3.98 -1.74 7.41
CA PHE A 54 -3.06 -2.87 7.36
C PHE A 54 -1.69 -2.51 7.97
N LYS A 55 -1.23 -3.34 8.92
CA LYS A 55 -0.01 -3.11 9.71
C LYS A 55 1.25 -2.86 8.88
N SER A 56 1.33 -3.41 7.67
CA SER A 56 2.49 -3.25 6.79
C SER A 56 2.71 -1.80 6.33
N TYR A 57 1.68 -0.96 6.40
CA TYR A 57 1.75 0.46 6.07
C TYR A 57 2.19 1.33 7.26
N ASN A 58 2.34 0.76 8.46
CA ASN A 58 2.57 1.54 9.66
C ASN A 58 3.80 2.43 9.56
N SER A 59 4.87 2.07 8.83
CA SER A 59 6.08 2.88 8.71
C SER A 59 5.96 4.08 7.75
N LEU A 60 4.83 4.25 7.04
CA LEU A 60 4.66 5.37 6.09
C LEU A 60 4.72 6.75 6.76
N HIS A 61 4.37 6.85 8.04
CA HIS A 61 4.49 8.12 8.80
C HIS A 61 5.94 8.64 8.86
N GLN A 62 6.94 7.79 8.67
CA GLN A 62 8.36 8.20 8.63
C GLN A 62 8.75 8.80 7.28
N PHE A 63 7.95 8.55 6.23
CA PHE A 63 8.24 8.97 4.85
C PHE A 63 7.37 10.14 4.40
N GLY A 64 6.25 10.42 5.08
CA GLY A 64 5.34 11.51 4.77
C GLY A 64 4.10 11.50 5.68
N LYS A 65 3.06 12.24 5.28
CA LYS A 65 1.81 12.28 6.04
C LYS A 65 1.03 10.99 5.79
N HIS A 66 0.73 10.22 6.84
CA HIS A 66 0.01 8.96 6.72
C HIS A 66 -1.41 9.07 7.29
N LEU A 67 -2.41 8.91 6.41
CA LEU A 67 -3.83 8.92 6.73
C LEU A 67 -4.38 7.50 6.56
N LYS A 68 -4.91 6.94 7.65
CA LYS A 68 -5.47 5.58 7.67
C LYS A 68 -6.98 5.64 7.55
N VAL A 69 -7.54 4.84 6.64
CA VAL A 69 -8.98 4.65 6.46
C VAL A 69 -9.37 3.32 7.09
N ASN A 70 -10.27 3.36 8.08
CA ASN A 70 -10.79 2.16 8.71
C ASN A 70 -12.03 1.68 7.96
N HIS A 71 -11.97 0.45 7.42
CA HIS A 71 -13.06 -0.19 6.67
C HIS A 71 -13.74 -1.33 7.48
N SER A 72 -13.64 -1.27 8.82
CA SER A 72 -14.18 -2.32 9.71
C SER A 72 -15.70 -2.38 9.68
#